data_AF-A0A3D8RJ44-F1
#
_entry.id   AF-A0A3D8RJ44-F1
#
_cell.length_a   1.000
_cell.length_b   1.000
_cell.length_c   1.000
_cell.angle_alpha   90.00
_cell.angle_beta   90.00
_cell.angle_gamma   90.00
#
_symmetry.space_group_name_H-M   'P 1'
#
loop_
_entity.id
_entity.type
_entity.pdbx_description
1 polymer ?
#
loop_
_entity_poly.entity_id
_entity_poly.type
_entity_poly.pdbx_seq_one_letter_code
_entity_poly.pdbx_strand_id
1 'polypeptide(L)'
;MDHLGSLPEPIEALQQSLQPYIKQRQQVETIRRTLALHLSQHVNPPLGDGELASRPLSLVHTNGLDTIPTVFRGLRKDYLRALRSNARAREEFAKASKAHRAKVLENQRLREKQQQSQDEIPNYESSTSLFLDVVKTKRQHEKLRILQDHVNILSRMPSATLDYIEHILALNDTSSLPRVPTELLASVSTSQKGNVDLVELVAQLEKSVFRAKLQLKREQTLLARIRNETDAPAKSSPAQKFQALAATRNELINWIETELSKAGETENEDSNKESEYQVKGRDYMENRISMVAAQYNRYLKARQALIIVAAGQTVQQPPAEPDHMDDSARKGALKNMGTALDVSSYYIENLMSLANEQKSTIQLKSHFTISFSKQLKELGYALDRLTHESHLLPTYPMTELAQQGKRLEAAASFAEETTKHEKPDSSSRARVWVFAAKSATNATNNAVLASLEDGEAAISEALQHLQALKFVLGTDSAQSHDGQVVNTNIWSILDGNLGAIKSEE
;
A
#
# COMPACT_ATOMS: atom_id res chain seq x y z
N MET A 1 -23.67 2.75 -55.41
CA MET A 1 -24.15 2.84 -54.01
C MET A 1 -24.09 4.32 -53.67
N ASP A 2 -24.97 5.06 -54.32
CA ASP A 2 -25.23 6.46 -54.06
C ASP A 2 -26.28 6.50 -52.93
N HIS A 3 -26.27 7.58 -52.15
CA HIS A 3 -27.00 7.83 -50.89
C HIS A 3 -26.21 7.58 -49.61
N LEU A 4 -25.46 8.60 -49.20
CA LEU A 4 -25.38 9.08 -47.80
C LEU A 4 -24.97 10.55 -47.84
N GLY A 5 -25.67 11.38 -47.06
CA GLY A 5 -25.53 12.84 -47.02
C GLY A 5 -24.10 13.30 -46.72
N SER A 6 -23.80 14.55 -47.12
CA SER A 6 -22.47 15.16 -47.04
C SER A 6 -21.80 14.84 -45.71
N LEU A 7 -20.69 14.10 -45.79
CA LEU A 7 -19.85 13.89 -44.63
C LEU A 7 -19.23 15.25 -44.26
N PRO A 8 -19.03 15.54 -42.96
CA PRO A 8 -18.33 16.74 -42.54
C PRO A 8 -17.01 16.89 -43.29
N GLU A 9 -16.71 18.10 -43.79
CA GLU A 9 -15.47 18.49 -44.48
C GLU A 9 -14.17 17.84 -43.92
N PRO A 10 -13.95 17.70 -42.60
CA PRO A 10 -12.77 17.01 -42.07
C PRO A 10 -12.72 15.51 -42.38
N ILE A 11 -13.87 14.83 -42.51
CA ILE A 11 -13.94 13.40 -42.82
C ILE A 11 -13.70 13.18 -44.32
N GLU A 12 -14.14 14.10 -45.17
CA GLU A 12 -13.84 14.06 -46.60
C GLU A 12 -12.34 14.30 -46.87
N ALA A 13 -11.73 15.28 -46.18
CA ALA A 13 -10.28 15.50 -46.24
C ALA A 13 -9.49 14.26 -45.76
N LEU A 14 -9.96 13.62 -44.69
CA LEU A 14 -9.34 12.40 -44.17
C LEU A 14 -9.53 11.22 -45.12
N GLN A 15 -10.71 11.06 -45.73
CA GLN A 15 -10.99 10.03 -46.73
C GLN A 15 -10.14 10.23 -48.00
N GLN A 16 -9.95 11.47 -48.46
CA GLN A 16 -9.06 11.79 -49.58
C GLN A 16 -7.60 11.47 -49.23
N SER A 17 -7.15 11.78 -48.00
CA SER A 17 -5.78 11.44 -47.55
C SER A 17 -5.53 9.94 -47.43
N LEU A 18 -6.56 9.16 -47.07
CA LEU A 18 -6.48 7.71 -46.91
C LEU A 18 -6.79 6.94 -48.20
N GLN A 19 -7.44 7.56 -49.18
CA GLN A 19 -7.76 6.95 -50.47
C GLN A 19 -6.55 6.26 -51.16
N PRO A 20 -5.33 6.82 -51.19
CA PRO A 20 -4.17 6.12 -51.77
C PRO A 20 -3.72 4.89 -50.95
N TYR A 21 -4.12 4.77 -49.69
CA TYR A 21 -3.78 3.67 -48.78
C TYR A 21 -4.91 2.64 -48.61
N ILE A 22 -6.15 2.99 -48.98
CA ILE A 22 -7.32 2.09 -48.95
C ILE A 22 -7.37 1.31 -50.27
N LYS A 23 -6.87 0.07 -50.25
CA LYS A 23 -6.93 -0.84 -51.41
C LYS A 23 -8.13 -1.77 -51.32
N GLN A 24 -8.65 -2.17 -52.48
CA GLN A 24 -9.75 -3.14 -52.56
C GLN A 24 -9.32 -4.48 -51.93
N ARG A 25 -10.24 -5.16 -51.24
CA ARG A 25 -9.95 -6.41 -50.49
C ARG A 25 -9.17 -7.44 -51.32
N GLN A 26 -9.54 -7.62 -52.58
CA GLN A 26 -8.86 -8.54 -53.49
C GLN A 26 -7.40 -8.13 -53.77
N GLN A 27 -7.14 -6.82 -53.94
CA GLN A 27 -5.79 -6.29 -54.12
C GLN A 27 -4.95 -6.42 -52.83
N VAL A 28 -5.58 -6.27 -51.66
CA VAL A 28 -4.90 -6.49 -50.37
C VAL A 28 -4.54 -7.97 -50.21
N GLU A 29 -5.43 -8.88 -50.58
CA GLU A 29 -5.16 -10.32 -50.54
C GLU A 29 -4.05 -10.72 -51.52
N THR A 30 -4.02 -10.19 -52.74
CA THR A 30 -2.91 -10.46 -53.68
C THR A 30 -1.60 -9.90 -53.17
N ILE A 31 -1.57 -8.65 -52.67
CA ILE A 31 -0.37 -8.05 -52.06
C ILE A 31 0.11 -8.88 -50.86
N ARG A 32 -0.78 -9.32 -49.98
CA ARG A 32 -0.44 -10.18 -48.84
C ARG A 32 0.11 -11.53 -49.30
N ARG A 33 -0.46 -12.16 -50.34
CA ARG A 33 0.06 -13.41 -50.90
C ARG A 33 1.45 -13.20 -51.50
N THR A 34 1.67 -12.16 -52.29
CA THR A 34 2.97 -11.86 -52.90
C THR A 34 4.04 -11.56 -51.83
N LEU A 35 3.69 -10.79 -50.81
CA LEU A 35 4.60 -10.51 -49.68
C LEU A 35 4.85 -11.76 -48.84
N ALA A 36 3.85 -12.61 -48.61
CA ALA A 36 4.02 -13.86 -47.88
C ALA A 36 4.94 -14.82 -48.64
N LEU A 37 4.82 -14.92 -49.96
CA LEU A 37 5.72 -15.71 -50.81
C LEU A 37 7.14 -15.13 -50.80
N HIS A 38 7.29 -13.82 -50.90
CA HIS A 38 8.60 -13.17 -50.88
C HIS A 38 9.27 -13.30 -49.49
N LEU A 39 8.50 -13.20 -48.41
CA LEU A 39 9.04 -13.40 -47.05
C LEU A 39 9.33 -14.88 -46.77
N SER A 40 8.50 -15.82 -47.23
CA SER A 40 8.77 -17.24 -47.03
C SER A 40 10.05 -17.69 -47.73
N GLN A 41 10.34 -17.16 -48.93
CA GLN A 41 11.59 -17.40 -49.66
C GLN A 41 12.85 -16.94 -48.92
N HIS A 42 12.74 -15.92 -48.06
CA HIS A 42 13.89 -15.31 -47.38
C HIS A 42 13.96 -15.58 -45.89
N VAL A 43 12.89 -16.09 -45.29
CA VAL A 43 12.77 -16.25 -43.83
C VAL A 43 12.72 -17.72 -43.39
N ASN A 44 12.28 -18.65 -44.26
CA ASN A 44 12.25 -20.08 -43.98
C ASN A 44 13.21 -20.82 -44.94
N PRO A 45 14.29 -21.47 -44.47
CA PRO A 45 14.98 -22.45 -45.31
C PRO A 45 14.04 -23.64 -45.60
N PRO A 46 14.24 -24.38 -46.71
CA PRO A 46 13.36 -25.47 -47.11
C PRO A 46 13.52 -26.64 -46.15
N LEU A 47 12.75 -26.62 -45.06
CA LEU A 47 12.52 -27.78 -44.23
C LEU A 47 11.26 -28.46 -44.75
N GLY A 48 11.42 -29.73 -45.11
CA GLY A 48 10.50 -30.62 -45.82
C GLY A 48 9.00 -30.36 -45.72
N ASP A 49 8.37 -30.49 -46.89
CA ASP A 49 6.98 -30.84 -47.18
C ASP A 49 5.85 -30.14 -46.40
N GLY A 50 5.16 -29.25 -47.13
CA GLY A 50 3.69 -29.38 -47.20
C GLY A 50 2.83 -28.31 -46.53
N GLU A 51 3.35 -27.42 -45.68
CA GLU A 51 2.50 -26.43 -44.97
C GLU A 51 3.02 -24.99 -45.05
N LEU A 52 3.05 -24.43 -46.27
CA LEU A 52 3.52 -23.06 -46.51
C LEU A 52 2.40 -22.03 -46.75
N ALA A 53 1.12 -22.41 -46.63
CA ALA A 53 0.03 -21.57 -47.09
C ALA A 53 -1.08 -21.35 -46.04
N SER A 54 -0.75 -20.93 -44.80
CA SER A 54 -1.70 -20.20 -43.92
C SER A 54 -1.11 -19.74 -42.58
N ARG A 55 0.21 -19.53 -42.46
CA ARG A 55 0.75 -19.01 -41.21
C ARG A 55 0.68 -17.47 -41.19
N PRO A 56 0.00 -16.85 -40.21
CA PRO A 56 -0.02 -15.39 -40.10
C PRO A 56 1.41 -14.90 -39.88
N LEU A 57 1.77 -13.78 -40.51
CA LEU A 57 3.08 -13.13 -40.42
C LEU A 57 3.52 -12.79 -38.98
N SER A 58 2.62 -12.91 -37.99
CA SER A 58 2.91 -12.75 -36.57
C SER A 58 3.58 -13.96 -35.91
N LEU A 59 3.58 -15.14 -36.55
CA LEU A 59 4.03 -16.40 -35.95
C LEU A 59 5.24 -17.02 -36.67
N VAL A 60 6.05 -16.23 -37.36
CA VAL A 60 7.22 -16.74 -38.07
C VAL A 60 8.26 -17.29 -37.07
N HIS A 61 8.57 -18.59 -37.17
CA HIS A 61 9.68 -19.21 -36.45
C HIS A 61 10.91 -19.10 -37.35
N THR A 62 11.78 -18.12 -37.07
CA THR A 62 12.98 -17.87 -37.85
C THR A 62 14.11 -18.79 -37.40
N ASN A 63 13.94 -20.09 -37.58
CA ASN A 63 15.03 -21.03 -37.36
C ASN A 63 15.96 -20.96 -38.58
N GLY A 64 17.10 -20.25 -38.43
CA GLY A 64 18.20 -20.31 -39.41
C GLY A 64 18.36 -19.11 -40.35
N LEU A 65 18.35 -17.88 -39.83
CA LEU A 65 18.78 -16.69 -40.59
C LEU A 65 20.20 -16.26 -40.25
N ASP A 66 21.18 -17.09 -40.62
CA ASP A 66 22.58 -16.77 -40.33
C ASP A 66 23.20 -15.76 -41.30
N THR A 67 22.69 -15.66 -42.53
CA THR A 67 23.17 -14.68 -43.52
C THR A 67 22.02 -13.88 -44.14
N ILE A 68 21.95 -12.58 -43.83
CA ILE A 68 21.03 -11.65 -44.52
C ILE A 68 21.64 -11.38 -45.91
N PRO A 69 20.94 -11.69 -47.01
CA PRO A 69 21.42 -11.32 -48.34
C PRO A 69 21.60 -9.80 -48.41
N THR A 70 22.75 -9.35 -48.92
CA THR A 70 23.14 -7.93 -49.07
C THR A 70 22.23 -7.12 -49.99
N VAL A 71 21.22 -7.76 -50.58
CA VAL A 71 20.22 -7.20 -51.50
C VAL A 71 19.22 -6.27 -50.79
N PHE A 72 19.01 -6.44 -49.47
CA PHE A 72 18.08 -5.58 -48.72
C PHE A 72 18.75 -4.30 -48.22
N ARG A 73 18.30 -3.13 -48.67
CA ARG A 73 18.74 -1.80 -48.20
C ARG A 73 17.62 -1.05 -47.47
N GLY A 74 17.99 -0.20 -46.52
CA GLY A 74 17.07 0.66 -45.75
C GLY A 74 16.20 -0.09 -44.73
N LEU A 75 14.98 0.41 -44.50
CA LEU A 75 14.03 -0.05 -43.46
C LEU A 75 13.78 -1.57 -43.47
N ARG A 76 13.83 -2.20 -44.65
CA ARG A 76 13.65 -3.66 -44.81
C ARG A 76 14.77 -4.46 -44.15
N LYS A 77 16.01 -3.96 -44.23
CA LYS A 77 17.18 -4.57 -43.56
C LYS A 77 17.07 -4.44 -42.05
N ASP A 78 16.61 -3.30 -41.56
CA ASP A 78 16.45 -3.05 -40.13
C ASP A 78 15.29 -3.87 -39.54
N TYR A 79 14.20 -4.05 -40.28
CA TYR A 79 13.12 -4.96 -39.90
C TYR A 79 13.59 -6.41 -39.79
N LEU A 80 14.37 -6.92 -40.75
CA LEU A 80 14.94 -8.26 -40.68
C LEU A 80 15.95 -8.41 -39.52
N ARG A 81 16.73 -7.36 -39.23
CA ARG A 81 17.62 -7.31 -38.06
C ARG A 81 16.82 -7.37 -36.75
N ALA A 82 15.72 -6.62 -36.66
CA ALA A 82 14.84 -6.61 -35.49
C ALA A 82 14.10 -7.93 -35.29
N LEU A 83 13.68 -8.59 -36.37
CA LEU A 83 13.11 -9.94 -36.29
C LEU A 83 14.15 -10.95 -35.77
N ARG A 84 15.40 -10.87 -36.24
CA ARG A 84 16.49 -11.73 -35.75
C ARG A 84 16.76 -11.52 -34.26
N SER A 85 16.84 -10.27 -33.81
CA SER A 85 17.07 -9.98 -32.40
C SER A 85 15.89 -10.46 -31.53
N ASN A 86 14.66 -10.32 -32.00
CA ASN A 86 13.47 -10.83 -31.31
C ASN A 86 13.50 -12.36 -31.18
N ALA A 87 13.84 -13.07 -32.26
CA ALA A 87 13.95 -14.52 -32.25
C ALA A 87 15.04 -15.01 -31.28
N ARG A 88 16.22 -14.38 -31.31
CA ARG A 88 17.31 -14.68 -30.36
C ARG A 88 16.89 -14.42 -28.91
N ALA A 89 16.23 -13.30 -28.63
CA ALA A 89 15.75 -12.98 -27.30
C ALA A 89 14.73 -14.02 -26.80
N ARG A 90 13.86 -14.54 -27.67
CA ARG A 90 12.92 -15.62 -27.32
C ARG A 90 13.62 -16.94 -27.02
N GLU A 91 14.65 -17.30 -27.79
CA GLU A 91 15.45 -18.49 -27.50
C GLU A 91 16.20 -18.37 -26.17
N GLU A 92 16.83 -17.22 -25.91
CA GLU A 92 17.52 -16.96 -24.65
C GLU A 92 16.55 -16.99 -23.47
N PHE A 93 15.35 -16.44 -23.61
CA PHE A 93 14.29 -16.54 -22.61
C PHE A 93 13.83 -17.99 -22.39
N ALA A 94 13.66 -18.77 -23.46
CA ALA A 94 13.30 -20.18 -23.36
C ALA A 94 14.40 -21.01 -22.67
N LYS A 95 15.68 -20.72 -22.93
CA LYS A 95 16.82 -21.33 -22.24
C LYS A 95 16.86 -20.93 -20.76
N ALA A 96 16.70 -19.63 -20.46
CA ALA A 96 16.71 -19.11 -19.10
C ALA A 96 15.55 -19.65 -18.25
N SER A 97 14.34 -19.73 -18.82
CA SER A 97 13.17 -20.29 -18.14
C SER A 97 13.32 -21.80 -17.87
N LYS A 98 13.86 -22.57 -18.82
CA LYS A 98 14.20 -23.99 -18.60
C LYS A 98 15.26 -24.15 -17.51
N ALA A 99 16.32 -23.33 -17.51
CA ALA A 99 17.35 -23.35 -16.48
C ALA A 99 16.78 -22.99 -15.09
N HIS A 100 15.89 -22.01 -15.02
CA HIS A 100 15.22 -21.63 -13.77
C HIS A 100 14.33 -22.77 -13.25
N ARG A 101 13.53 -23.40 -14.12
CA ARG A 101 12.70 -24.55 -13.75
C ARG A 101 13.52 -25.74 -13.27
N ALA A 102 14.66 -26.02 -13.91
CA ALA A 102 15.58 -27.07 -13.48
C ALA A 102 16.15 -26.79 -12.07
N LYS A 103 16.57 -25.54 -11.80
CA LYS A 103 17.05 -25.12 -10.46
C LYS A 103 15.98 -25.23 -9.38
N VAL A 104 14.72 -24.91 -9.70
CA VAL A 104 13.60 -25.04 -8.75
C VAL A 104 13.37 -26.51 -8.40
N LEU A 105 13.38 -27.41 -9.39
CA LEU A 105 13.22 -28.85 -9.18
C LEU A 105 14.41 -29.46 -8.41
N GLU A 106 15.63 -29.00 -8.66
CA GLU A 106 16.82 -29.43 -7.91
C GLU A 106 16.75 -29.00 -6.43
N ASN A 107 16.34 -27.77 -6.15
CA ASN A 107 16.12 -27.29 -4.78
C ASN A 107 14.99 -28.04 -4.06
N GLN A 108 13.95 -28.46 -4.77
CA GLN A 108 12.89 -29.31 -4.21
C GLN A 108 13.43 -30.70 -3.84
N ARG A 109 14.21 -31.34 -4.72
CA ARG A 109 14.83 -32.64 -4.44
C ARG A 109 15.82 -32.59 -3.27
N LEU A 110 16.57 -31.50 -3.12
CA LEU A 110 17.47 -31.31 -1.98
C LEU A 110 16.69 -31.17 -0.65
N ARG A 111 15.52 -30.52 -0.68
CA ARG A 111 14.61 -30.45 0.49
C ARG A 111 13.99 -31.80 0.84
N GLU A 112 13.56 -32.57 -0.16
CA GLU A 112 12.99 -33.91 0.04
C GLU A 112 14.03 -34.88 0.63
N LYS A 113 15.29 -34.82 0.18
CA LYS A 113 16.39 -35.62 0.78
C LYS A 113 16.72 -35.23 2.22
N GLN A 114 16.56 -33.96 2.60
CA GLN A 114 16.75 -33.52 3.99
C GLN A 114 15.60 -33.96 4.90
N GLN A 115 14.39 -34.14 4.36
CA GLN A 115 13.21 -34.59 5.11
C GLN A 115 13.21 -36.11 5.39
N GLN A 116 13.90 -36.92 4.58
CA GLN A 116 13.98 -38.38 4.79
C GLN A 116 15.02 -38.82 5.84
N SER A 117 15.84 -37.91 6.36
CA SER A 117 16.88 -38.21 7.37
C SER A 117 16.49 -37.87 8.82
N GLN A 118 15.24 -37.49 9.09
CA GLN A 118 14.74 -37.24 10.45
C GLN A 118 13.44 -37.99 10.71
N ASP A 119 13.56 -39.29 11.02
CA ASP A 119 12.56 -40.04 11.77
C ASP A 119 12.62 -39.66 13.26
N GLU A 120 12.37 -38.39 13.58
CA GLU A 120 12.01 -37.96 14.94
C GLU A 120 10.98 -36.83 14.82
N ILE A 121 9.84 -37.03 15.49
CA ILE A 121 8.64 -36.20 15.45
C ILE A 121 9.02 -34.70 15.61
N PRO A 122 8.89 -33.86 14.56
CA PRO A 122 9.32 -32.48 14.68
C PRO A 122 8.20 -31.66 15.30
N ASN A 123 8.55 -31.05 16.43
CA ASN A 123 7.83 -29.94 17.04
C ASN A 123 7.63 -28.81 16.00
N TYR A 124 6.44 -28.78 15.38
CA TYR A 124 6.09 -27.88 14.26
C TYR A 124 6.24 -26.38 14.59
N GLU A 125 6.18 -26.02 15.88
CA GLU A 125 6.39 -24.64 16.32
C GLU A 125 7.88 -24.22 16.28
N SER A 126 8.80 -25.17 16.47
CA SER A 126 10.24 -24.90 16.41
C SER A 126 10.72 -24.77 14.96
N SER A 127 10.22 -25.59 14.04
CA SER A 127 10.61 -25.49 12.62
C SER A 127 10.09 -24.20 11.94
N THR A 128 8.90 -23.72 12.32
CA THR A 128 8.33 -22.49 11.76
C THR A 128 9.00 -21.25 12.33
N SER A 129 9.32 -21.24 13.63
CA SER A 129 10.10 -20.15 14.26
C SER A 129 11.52 -20.06 13.70
N LEU A 130 12.21 -21.19 13.52
CA LEU A 130 13.53 -21.23 12.86
C LEU A 130 13.46 -20.71 11.41
N PHE A 131 12.43 -21.07 10.65
CA PHE A 131 12.23 -20.54 9.30
C PHE A 131 11.99 -19.02 9.30
N LEU A 132 11.17 -18.52 10.22
CA LEU A 132 10.92 -17.08 10.35
C LEU A 132 12.20 -16.32 10.72
N ASP A 133 13.04 -16.86 11.59
CA ASP A 133 14.30 -16.22 11.94
C ASP A 133 15.32 -16.25 10.79
N VAL A 134 15.35 -17.32 9.99
CA VAL A 134 16.14 -17.35 8.74
C VAL A 134 15.61 -16.31 7.73
N VAL A 135 14.30 -16.10 7.64
CA VAL A 135 13.74 -15.06 6.76
C VAL A 135 14.04 -13.66 7.27
N LYS A 136 13.98 -13.44 8.60
CA LYS A 136 14.33 -12.14 9.21
C LYS A 136 15.80 -11.81 8.97
N THR A 137 16.70 -12.76 9.19
CA THR A 137 18.15 -12.56 8.97
C THR A 137 18.47 -12.30 7.51
N LYS A 138 17.83 -13.00 6.56
CA LYS A 138 17.95 -12.69 5.12
C LYS A 138 17.49 -11.28 4.77
N ARG A 139 16.34 -10.84 5.30
CA ARG A 139 15.85 -9.47 5.10
C ARG A 139 16.79 -8.42 5.68
N GLN A 140 17.39 -8.70 6.85
CA GLN A 140 18.39 -7.80 7.45
C GLN A 140 19.66 -7.73 6.59
N HIS A 141 20.14 -8.87 6.09
CA HIS A 141 21.30 -8.92 5.21
C HIS A 141 21.05 -8.15 3.91
N GLU A 142 19.87 -8.29 3.29
CA GLU A 142 19.49 -7.52 2.10
C GLU A 142 19.47 -6.01 2.38
N LYS A 143 18.90 -5.58 3.51
CA LYS A 143 18.92 -4.17 3.91
C LYS A 143 20.35 -3.63 4.09
N LEU A 144 21.21 -4.40 4.76
CA LEU A 144 22.60 -4.01 4.96
C LEU A 144 23.37 -3.96 3.63
N ARG A 145 23.11 -4.89 2.73
CA ARG A 145 23.68 -4.87 1.38
C ARG A 145 23.24 -3.64 0.59
N ILE A 146 21.96 -3.28 0.64
CA ILE A 146 21.44 -2.06 0.00
C ILE A 146 22.12 -0.82 0.59
N LEU A 147 22.26 -0.74 1.92
CA LEU A 147 22.97 0.37 2.56
C LEU A 147 24.45 0.41 2.15
N GLN A 148 25.12 -0.73 2.10
CA GLN A 148 26.50 -0.83 1.65
C GLN A 148 26.64 -0.42 0.18
N ASP A 149 25.71 -0.81 -0.68
CA ASP A 149 25.67 -0.41 -2.09
C ASP A 149 25.47 1.11 -2.22
N HIS A 150 24.57 1.71 -1.43
CA HIS A 150 24.40 3.16 -1.40
C HIS A 150 25.62 3.91 -0.85
N VAL A 151 26.28 3.39 0.20
CA VAL A 151 27.54 3.96 0.70
C VAL A 151 28.66 3.83 -0.33
N ASN A 152 28.72 2.72 -1.07
CA ASN A 152 29.64 2.53 -2.19
C ASN A 152 29.34 3.47 -3.36
N ILE A 153 28.07 3.76 -3.62
CA ILE A 153 27.66 4.74 -4.65
C ILE A 153 28.02 6.15 -4.19
N LEU A 154 27.71 6.51 -2.94
CA LEU A 154 28.03 7.82 -2.35
C LEU A 154 29.54 8.07 -2.33
N SER A 155 30.35 7.07 -1.98
CA SER A 155 31.82 7.17 -2.03
C SER A 155 32.38 7.26 -3.46
N ARG A 156 31.62 6.83 -4.47
CA ARG A 156 31.97 6.99 -5.89
C ARG A 156 31.42 8.29 -6.49
N MET A 157 30.54 9.01 -5.79
CA MET A 157 30.04 10.30 -6.26
C MET A 157 31.08 11.39 -5.97
N PRO A 158 31.44 12.22 -6.98
CA PRO A 158 32.44 13.28 -6.84
C PRO A 158 32.00 14.41 -5.88
N SER A 159 30.77 14.38 -5.36
CA SER A 159 30.29 15.32 -4.35
C SER A 159 30.70 14.97 -2.92
N ALA A 160 31.28 13.78 -2.68
CA ALA A 160 31.75 13.32 -1.37
C ALA A 160 33.27 13.47 -1.17
N THR A 161 34.01 13.91 -2.19
CA THR A 161 35.44 14.23 -2.08
C THR A 161 35.62 15.61 -1.45
N LEU A 162 36.62 15.76 -0.57
CA LEU A 162 36.93 17.00 0.17
C LEU A 162 37.03 18.23 -0.76
N ASP A 163 37.48 18.02 -2.00
CA ASP A 163 37.59 18.99 -3.09
C ASP A 163 36.25 19.67 -3.49
N TYR A 164 35.12 18.95 -3.41
CA TYR A 164 33.80 19.50 -3.76
C TYR A 164 33.23 20.39 -2.65
N ILE A 165 33.60 20.13 -1.40
CA ILE A 165 33.25 20.99 -0.25
C ILE A 165 34.05 22.30 -0.33
N GLU A 166 35.27 22.27 -0.87
CA GLU A 166 36.09 23.46 -1.09
C GLU A 166 35.48 24.39 -2.15
N HIS A 167 34.82 23.85 -3.18
CA HIS A 167 34.03 24.66 -4.13
C HIS A 167 32.78 25.30 -3.51
N ILE A 168 32.13 24.66 -2.54
CA ILE A 168 31.00 25.23 -1.79
C ILE A 168 31.50 26.34 -0.84
N LEU A 169 32.68 26.18 -0.24
CA LEU A 169 33.32 27.22 0.56
C LEU A 169 33.77 28.41 -0.30
N ALA A 170 34.27 28.17 -1.52
CA ALA A 170 34.61 29.22 -2.48
C ALA A 170 33.37 29.97 -3.04
N LEU A 171 32.19 29.34 -3.03
CA LEU A 171 30.91 29.97 -3.41
C LEU A 171 30.34 30.89 -2.32
N ASN A 172 30.81 30.82 -1.07
CA ASN A 172 30.43 31.77 -0.02
C ASN A 172 31.02 33.19 -0.26
N ASP A 173 32.03 33.31 -1.11
CA ASP A 173 32.62 34.61 -1.50
C ASP A 173 31.91 35.28 -2.67
N THR A 174 30.88 34.65 -3.26
CA THR A 174 30.10 35.24 -4.35
C THR A 174 28.65 35.48 -3.96
N SER A 175 28.33 36.76 -3.83
CA SER A 175 26.99 37.38 -3.73
C SER A 175 26.26 37.24 -2.40
N SER A 176 26.15 38.37 -1.72
CA SER A 176 25.26 38.62 -0.59
C SER A 176 23.85 38.10 -0.87
N LEU A 177 23.41 37.10 -0.11
CA LEU A 177 22.01 36.72 -0.03
C LEU A 177 21.17 37.95 0.36
N PRO A 178 19.94 38.09 -0.18
CA PRO A 178 19.07 39.20 0.19
C PRO A 178 18.78 39.15 1.69
N ARG A 179 19.05 40.27 2.37
CA ARG A 179 18.82 40.47 3.80
C ARG A 179 17.36 40.21 4.11
N VAL A 180 17.10 39.17 4.90
CA VAL A 180 15.77 38.84 5.43
C VAL A 180 15.22 40.07 6.18
N PRO A 181 13.94 40.44 5.98
CA PRO A 181 13.34 41.60 6.65
C PRO A 181 13.47 41.47 8.17
N THR A 182 14.03 42.51 8.79
CA THR A 182 14.31 42.56 10.23
C THR A 182 13.04 42.58 11.08
N GLU A 183 11.86 42.86 10.52
CA GLU A 183 10.59 42.79 11.25
C GLU A 183 10.24 41.36 11.72
N LEU A 184 10.58 40.31 10.96
CA LEU A 184 10.27 38.92 11.36
C LEU A 184 11.19 38.36 12.45
N LEU A 185 12.36 38.99 12.65
CA LEU A 185 13.26 38.67 13.76
C LEU A 185 12.91 39.48 15.01
N ALA A 186 12.29 40.65 14.89
CA ALA A 186 11.96 41.51 16.01
C ALA A 186 10.86 40.93 16.92
N SER A 187 9.89 40.16 16.38
CA SER A 187 8.84 39.51 17.18
C SER A 187 9.32 38.32 18.00
N VAL A 188 10.50 37.77 17.68
CA VAL A 188 11.18 36.70 18.43
C VAL A 188 12.31 37.26 19.32
N SER A 189 12.75 38.50 19.10
CA SER A 189 13.95 39.09 19.74
C SER A 189 13.68 39.89 21.02
N THR A 190 12.52 39.76 21.67
CA THR A 190 12.31 40.36 23.00
C THR A 190 12.86 39.53 24.16
N SER A 191 13.58 38.42 23.90
CA SER A 191 14.54 37.86 24.87
C SER A 191 15.96 38.13 24.41
N GLN A 192 16.50 39.19 25.02
CA GLN A 192 17.90 39.53 25.24
C GLN A 192 18.94 38.63 24.55
N LYS A 193 19.62 39.24 23.57
CA LYS A 193 20.95 38.81 23.10
C LYS A 193 21.95 38.93 24.26
N GLY A 194 22.35 37.78 24.77
CA GLY A 194 23.48 37.58 25.66
C GLY A 194 23.28 36.23 26.34
N ASN A 195 24.13 35.24 26.03
CA ASN A 195 24.12 33.86 26.54
C ASN A 195 23.14 33.64 27.71
N VAL A 196 21.87 33.37 27.40
CA VAL A 196 20.90 33.00 28.42
C VAL A 196 21.28 31.61 28.84
N ASP A 197 21.71 31.51 30.10
CA ASP A 197 22.09 30.25 30.72
C ASP A 197 20.94 29.26 30.52
N LEU A 198 21.22 28.08 29.95
CA LEU A 198 20.19 27.09 29.61
C LEU A 198 19.35 26.72 30.84
N VAL A 199 19.95 26.84 32.03
CA VAL A 199 19.31 26.65 33.33
C VAL A 199 18.19 27.67 33.58
N GLU A 200 18.39 28.94 33.20
CA GLU A 200 17.39 30.00 33.38
C GLU A 200 16.21 29.84 32.40
N LEU A 201 16.49 29.42 31.15
CA LEU A 201 15.44 29.11 30.19
C LEU A 201 14.61 27.89 30.62
N VAL A 202 15.27 26.85 31.15
CA VAL A 202 14.57 25.69 31.72
C VAL A 202 13.73 26.11 32.93
N ALA A 203 14.25 26.95 33.83
CA ALA A 203 13.47 27.45 34.97
C ALA A 203 12.27 28.31 34.52
N GLN A 204 12.40 29.09 33.44
CA GLN A 204 11.30 29.87 32.87
C GLN A 204 10.24 28.97 32.21
N LEU A 205 10.66 27.90 31.55
CA LEU A 205 9.78 26.88 31.00
C LEU A 205 9.08 26.08 32.12
N GLU A 206 9.79 25.69 33.17
CA GLU A 206 9.18 25.02 34.33
C GLU A 206 8.13 25.91 35.00
N LYS A 207 8.42 27.22 35.13
CA LYS A 207 7.47 28.21 35.66
C LYS A 207 6.25 28.39 34.76
N SER A 208 6.42 28.41 33.43
CA SER A 208 5.31 28.53 32.48
C SER A 208 4.46 27.26 32.45
N VAL A 209 5.09 26.09 32.46
CA VAL A 209 4.44 24.78 32.56
C VAL A 209 3.69 24.65 33.88
N PHE A 210 4.26 25.11 34.99
CA PHE A 210 3.59 25.09 36.29
C PHE A 210 2.37 26.01 36.31
N ARG A 211 2.47 27.22 35.74
CA ARG A 211 1.33 28.15 35.59
C ARG A 211 0.22 27.55 34.72
N ALA A 212 0.58 26.97 33.58
CA ALA A 212 -0.37 26.30 32.68
C ALA A 212 -1.04 25.11 33.38
N LYS A 213 -0.28 24.29 34.13
CA LYS A 213 -0.82 23.17 34.90
C LYS A 213 -1.78 23.65 36.01
N LEU A 214 -1.48 24.77 36.66
CA LEU A 214 -2.36 25.37 37.65
C LEU A 214 -3.66 25.91 37.02
N GLN A 215 -3.56 26.58 35.87
CA GLN A 215 -4.73 27.03 35.10
C GLN A 215 -5.60 25.85 34.67
N LEU A 216 -5.00 24.79 34.12
CA LEU A 216 -5.71 23.57 33.75
C LEU A 216 -6.41 22.92 34.95
N LYS A 217 -5.75 22.86 36.11
CA LYS A 217 -6.38 22.32 37.33
C LYS A 217 -7.56 23.18 37.77
N ARG A 218 -7.46 24.50 37.69
CA ARG A 218 -8.56 25.43 37.99
C ARG A 218 -9.73 25.22 37.03
N GLU A 219 -9.48 25.10 35.74
CA GLU A 219 -10.51 24.81 34.74
C GLU A 219 -11.15 23.44 34.94
N GLN A 220 -10.36 22.41 35.23
CA GLN A 220 -10.87 21.07 35.56
C GLN A 220 -11.79 21.10 36.79
N THR A 221 -11.44 21.85 37.84
CA THR A 221 -12.31 21.98 39.02
C THR A 221 -13.60 22.77 38.71
N LEU A 222 -13.53 23.75 37.82
CA LEU A 222 -14.68 24.52 37.37
C LEU A 222 -15.62 23.64 36.52
N LEU A 223 -15.07 22.88 35.57
CA LEU A 223 -15.81 21.91 34.77
C LEU A 223 -16.43 20.80 35.63
N ALA A 224 -15.71 20.28 36.62
CA ALA A 224 -16.26 19.31 37.56
C ALA A 224 -17.41 19.89 38.39
N ARG A 225 -17.30 21.16 38.83
CA ARG A 225 -18.37 21.87 39.53
C ARG A 225 -19.60 22.04 38.63
N ILE A 226 -19.43 22.50 37.39
CA ILE A 226 -20.53 22.64 36.41
C ILE A 226 -21.17 21.28 36.13
N ARG A 227 -20.37 20.23 35.93
CA ARG A 227 -20.88 18.89 35.67
C ARG A 227 -21.72 18.37 36.84
N ASN A 228 -21.25 18.55 38.07
CA ASN A 228 -21.99 18.16 39.27
C ASN A 228 -23.27 19.00 39.46
N GLU A 229 -23.28 20.25 39.00
CA GLU A 229 -24.46 21.14 39.02
C GLU A 229 -25.46 20.78 37.90
N THR A 230 -24.97 20.22 36.79
CA THR A 230 -25.78 19.79 35.63
C THR A 230 -26.33 18.36 35.79
N ASP A 231 -25.66 17.50 36.56
CA ASP A 231 -26.06 16.12 36.86
C ASP A 231 -27.16 16.03 37.96
N ALA A 232 -27.62 17.15 38.51
CA ALA A 232 -28.86 17.18 39.29
C ALA A 232 -30.06 16.92 38.35
N PRO A 233 -30.93 15.93 38.61
CA PRO A 233 -31.97 15.51 37.68
C PRO A 233 -33.15 16.50 37.67
N ALA A 234 -32.93 17.71 37.16
CA ALA A 234 -34.00 18.60 36.77
C ALA A 234 -34.55 18.09 35.43
N LYS A 235 -35.81 17.67 35.44
CA LYS A 235 -36.57 17.28 34.23
C LYS A 235 -36.70 18.50 33.31
N SER A 236 -35.65 18.83 32.56
CA SER A 236 -35.64 19.94 31.62
C SER A 236 -36.59 19.62 30.47
N SER A 237 -37.59 20.48 30.25
CA SER A 237 -38.55 20.31 29.17
C SER A 237 -37.83 20.33 27.81
N PRO A 238 -38.36 19.66 26.76
CA PRO A 238 -37.73 19.66 25.44
C PRO A 238 -37.55 21.09 24.89
N ALA A 239 -38.42 22.03 25.25
CA ALA A 239 -38.31 23.44 24.90
C ALA A 239 -37.06 24.12 25.52
N GLN A 240 -36.72 23.81 26.77
CA GLN A 240 -35.49 24.31 27.41
C GLN A 240 -34.23 23.73 26.76
N LYS A 241 -34.27 22.47 26.30
CA LYS A 241 -33.17 21.86 25.55
C LYS A 241 -32.97 22.55 24.19
N PHE A 242 -34.04 22.85 23.47
CA PHE A 242 -33.95 23.61 22.21
C PHE A 242 -33.45 25.04 22.45
N GLN A 243 -33.87 25.70 23.52
CA GLN A 243 -33.37 27.03 23.88
C GLN A 243 -31.89 27.01 24.27
N ALA A 244 -31.43 26.01 25.03
CA ALA A 244 -30.03 25.82 25.36
C ALA A 244 -29.17 25.49 24.12
N LEU A 245 -29.69 24.68 23.19
CA LEU A 245 -29.03 24.41 21.91
C LEU A 245 -28.99 25.66 21.01
N ALA A 246 -30.04 26.49 21.01
CA ALA A 246 -30.04 27.76 20.32
C ALA A 246 -29.05 28.76 20.94
N ALA A 247 -28.96 28.81 22.28
CA ALA A 247 -28.02 29.66 22.99
C ALA A 247 -26.57 29.23 22.73
N THR A 248 -26.26 27.93 22.81
CA THR A 248 -24.92 27.40 22.47
C THR A 248 -24.56 27.61 21.02
N ARG A 249 -25.51 27.48 20.09
CA ARG A 249 -25.31 27.84 18.68
C ARG A 249 -24.96 29.32 18.53
N ASN A 250 -25.68 30.22 19.18
CA ASN A 250 -25.45 31.65 19.08
C ASN A 250 -24.11 32.05 19.72
N GLU A 251 -23.73 31.45 20.85
CA GLU A 251 -22.41 31.65 21.46
C GLU A 251 -21.27 31.13 20.58
N LEU A 252 -21.43 29.97 19.95
CA LEU A 252 -20.44 29.47 18.99
C LEU A 252 -20.30 30.38 17.77
N ILE A 253 -21.42 30.89 17.25
CA ILE A 253 -21.41 31.86 16.15
C ILE A 253 -20.68 33.13 16.59
N ASN A 254 -21.01 33.69 17.76
CA ASN A 254 -20.34 34.88 18.28
C ASN A 254 -18.85 34.65 18.55
N TRP A 255 -18.47 33.47 19.06
CA TRP A 255 -17.07 33.10 19.24
C TRP A 255 -16.32 33.00 17.91
N ILE A 256 -16.94 32.38 16.90
CA ILE A 256 -16.38 32.29 15.55
C ILE A 256 -16.28 33.69 14.93
N GLU A 257 -17.31 34.53 15.05
CA GLU A 257 -17.32 35.89 14.53
C GLU A 257 -16.26 36.77 15.22
N THR A 258 -16.07 36.64 16.53
CA THR A 258 -15.04 37.38 17.28
C THR A 258 -13.62 36.88 17.02
N GLU A 259 -13.42 35.57 16.80
CA GLU A 259 -12.12 35.05 16.38
C GLU A 259 -11.81 35.39 14.92
N LEU A 260 -12.80 35.38 14.03
CA LEU A 260 -12.63 35.84 12.65
C LEU A 260 -12.38 37.35 12.56
N SER A 261 -13.02 38.16 13.42
CA SER A 261 -12.76 39.60 13.47
C SER A 261 -11.34 39.89 13.97
N LYS A 262 -10.87 39.18 15.01
CA LYS A 262 -9.48 39.31 15.48
C LYS A 262 -8.45 38.84 14.46
N ALA A 263 -8.75 37.80 13.67
CA ALA A 263 -7.89 37.34 12.60
C ALA A 263 -7.80 38.33 11.42
N GLY A 264 -8.83 39.19 11.23
CA GLY A 264 -8.84 40.23 10.20
C GLY A 264 -8.26 41.58 10.63
N GLU A 265 -8.16 41.85 11.94
CA GLU A 265 -7.73 43.16 12.47
C GLU A 265 -6.20 43.29 12.63
N THR A 266 -5.44 42.19 12.47
CA THR A 266 -3.97 42.20 12.54
C THR A 266 -3.26 42.73 11.29
N GLU A 267 -3.98 43.13 10.24
CA GLU A 267 -3.39 43.63 8.98
C GLU A 267 -3.56 45.14 8.72
N ASN A 268 -4.34 45.90 9.51
CA ASN A 268 -4.78 47.24 9.10
C ASN A 268 -4.16 48.45 9.84
N GLU A 269 -3.19 48.29 10.74
CA GLU A 269 -2.52 49.44 11.38
C GLU A 269 -1.34 50.04 10.58
N ASP A 270 -0.93 49.46 9.45
CA ASP A 270 0.24 49.93 8.65
C ASP A 270 -0.14 50.64 7.32
N SER A 271 -1.28 51.31 7.29
CA SER A 271 -1.83 51.99 6.10
C SER A 271 -1.19 53.36 5.81
N ASN A 272 0.14 53.45 5.76
CA ASN A 272 0.84 54.65 5.26
C ASN A 272 2.12 54.40 4.43
N LYS A 273 2.39 53.16 3.98
CA LYS A 273 3.59 52.82 3.18
C LYS A 273 3.32 52.17 1.80
N GLU A 274 2.07 52.03 1.37
CA GLU A 274 1.74 51.26 0.15
C GLU A 274 1.91 51.99 -1.20
N SER A 275 2.07 53.32 -1.24
CA SER A 275 2.04 54.03 -2.53
C SER A 275 3.31 53.87 -3.37
N GLU A 276 4.47 53.58 -2.76
CA GLU A 276 5.75 53.48 -3.48
C GLU A 276 6.00 52.08 -4.08
N TYR A 277 5.39 51.04 -3.52
CA TYR A 277 5.56 49.65 -3.99
C TYR A 277 4.66 49.31 -5.20
N GLN A 278 3.50 49.97 -5.35
CA GLN A 278 2.61 49.76 -6.50
C GLN A 278 3.16 50.30 -7.83
N VAL A 279 3.98 51.36 -7.81
CA VAL A 279 4.57 51.93 -9.04
C VAL A 279 5.67 51.00 -9.57
N LYS A 280 6.57 50.53 -8.71
CA LYS A 280 7.65 49.60 -9.07
C LYS A 280 7.12 48.23 -9.51
N GLY A 281 6.01 47.77 -8.96
CA GLY A 281 5.34 46.53 -9.37
C GLY A 281 4.72 46.59 -10.77
N ARG A 282 4.16 47.74 -11.16
CA ARG A 282 3.61 47.94 -12.51
C ARG A 282 4.70 48.02 -13.57
N ASP A 283 5.78 48.76 -13.32
CA ASP A 283 6.91 48.85 -14.26
C ASP A 283 7.62 47.50 -14.43
N TYR A 284 7.69 46.69 -13.36
CA TYR A 284 8.20 45.33 -13.43
C TYR A 284 7.30 44.40 -14.26
N MET A 285 5.99 44.50 -14.11
CA MET A 285 5.05 43.71 -14.93
C MET A 285 5.08 44.12 -16.40
N GLU A 286 5.13 45.42 -16.70
CA GLU A 286 5.20 45.91 -18.08
C GLU A 286 6.50 45.46 -18.77
N ASN A 287 7.64 45.48 -18.06
CA ASN A 287 8.89 44.93 -18.55
C ASN A 287 8.85 43.41 -18.78
N ARG A 288 8.11 42.67 -17.94
CA ARG A 288 7.92 41.22 -18.15
C ARG A 288 7.05 40.94 -19.36
N ILE A 289 5.99 41.71 -19.57
CA ILE A 289 5.09 41.59 -20.73
C ILE A 289 5.85 41.91 -22.02
N SER A 290 6.64 43.00 -22.04
CA SER A 290 7.44 43.38 -23.21
C SER A 290 8.53 42.35 -23.52
N MET A 291 9.17 41.75 -22.51
CA MET A 291 10.14 40.67 -22.68
C MET A 291 9.49 39.40 -23.27
N VAL A 292 8.31 39.01 -22.77
CA VAL A 292 7.55 37.86 -23.31
C VAL A 292 7.11 38.14 -24.75
N ALA A 293 6.65 39.35 -25.06
CA ALA A 293 6.29 39.75 -26.42
C ALA A 293 7.50 39.71 -27.37
N ALA A 294 8.67 40.15 -26.93
CA ALA A 294 9.91 40.06 -27.70
C ALA A 294 10.32 38.60 -27.96
N GLN A 295 10.21 37.74 -26.95
CA GLN A 295 10.52 36.32 -27.05
C GLN A 295 9.54 35.58 -27.99
N TYR A 296 8.24 35.91 -27.92
CA TYR A 296 7.23 35.36 -28.81
C TYR A 296 7.42 35.83 -30.26
N ASN A 297 7.80 37.09 -30.48
CA ASN A 297 8.17 37.59 -31.80
C ASN A 297 9.41 36.87 -32.37
N ARG A 298 10.41 36.59 -31.54
CA ARG A 298 11.59 35.80 -31.94
C ARG A 298 11.20 34.38 -32.32
N TYR A 299 10.31 33.75 -31.55
CA TYR A 299 9.75 32.44 -31.87
C TYR A 299 8.96 32.44 -33.19
N LEU A 300 8.11 33.45 -33.42
CA LEU A 300 7.36 33.59 -34.68
C LEU A 300 8.28 33.77 -35.88
N LYS A 301 9.33 34.60 -35.77
CA LYS A 301 10.34 34.77 -36.84
C LYS A 301 11.09 33.47 -37.12
N ALA A 302 11.49 32.73 -36.08
CA ALA A 302 12.15 31.43 -36.24
C ALA A 302 11.23 30.39 -36.89
N ARG A 303 9.94 30.39 -36.51
CA ARG A 303 8.93 29.50 -37.10
C ARG A 303 8.62 29.87 -38.55
N GLN A 304 8.55 31.16 -38.88
CA GLN A 304 8.41 31.62 -40.26
C GLN A 304 9.63 31.22 -41.10
N ALA A 305 10.85 31.37 -40.58
CA ALA A 305 12.07 30.91 -41.26
C ALA A 305 12.05 29.39 -41.49
N LEU A 306 11.63 28.60 -40.50
CA LEU A 306 11.46 27.16 -40.64
C LEU A 306 10.39 26.79 -41.67
N ILE A 307 9.28 27.52 -41.72
CA ILE A 307 8.22 27.31 -42.72
C ILE A 307 8.72 27.67 -44.13
N ILE A 308 9.47 28.76 -44.29
CA ILE A 308 10.05 29.15 -45.59
C ILE A 308 11.05 28.08 -46.07
N VAL A 309 11.88 27.55 -45.18
CA VAL A 309 12.83 26.46 -45.48
C VAL A 309 12.08 25.15 -45.79
N ALA A 310 11.05 24.81 -45.02
CA ALA A 310 10.25 23.59 -45.22
C ALA A 310 9.32 23.65 -46.44
N ALA A 311 8.88 24.85 -46.85
CA ALA A 311 8.05 25.09 -48.02
C ALA A 311 8.85 25.17 -49.34
N GLY A 312 10.17 25.01 -49.29
CA GLY A 312 11.00 24.88 -50.49
C GLY A 312 11.16 26.15 -51.33
N GLN A 313 10.84 27.34 -50.80
CA GLN A 313 11.12 28.61 -51.47
C GLN A 313 12.58 29.01 -51.21
N THR A 314 13.47 28.55 -52.09
CA THR A 314 14.81 29.16 -52.26
C THR A 314 14.63 30.57 -52.82
N VAL A 315 14.44 31.56 -51.94
CA VAL A 315 14.68 32.96 -52.29
C VAL A 315 16.18 33.21 -52.06
N GLN A 316 16.89 33.43 -53.15
CA GLN A 316 18.26 33.94 -53.14
C GLN A 316 18.30 35.23 -52.31
N GLN A 317 19.09 35.22 -51.24
CA GLN A 317 19.43 36.43 -50.52
C GLN A 317 20.71 37.03 -51.15
N PRO A 318 20.78 38.35 -51.39
CA PRO A 318 21.93 38.99 -52.02
C PRO A 318 23.16 39.02 -51.09
N PRO A 319 24.38 39.18 -51.64
CA PRO A 319 25.62 39.06 -50.89
C PRO A 319 25.80 40.25 -49.94
N ALA A 320 25.98 39.96 -48.64
CA ALA A 320 26.43 40.93 -47.66
C ALA A 320 27.96 41.07 -47.70
N GLU A 321 28.43 42.30 -47.67
CA GLU A 321 29.84 42.71 -47.62
C GLU A 321 30.60 42.12 -46.42
N PRO A 322 31.92 41.91 -46.52
CA PRO A 322 32.71 41.30 -45.46
C PRO A 322 33.09 42.35 -44.41
N ASP A 323 32.50 42.24 -43.23
CA ASP A 323 33.00 42.95 -42.05
C ASP A 323 33.96 42.03 -41.27
N HIS A 324 35.21 42.45 -41.19
CA HIS A 324 36.30 41.75 -40.52
C HIS A 324 36.06 41.73 -39.01
N MET A 325 35.66 40.59 -38.44
CA MET A 325 35.86 40.28 -37.02
C MET A 325 36.08 38.78 -36.79
N ASP A 326 37.32 38.46 -36.41
CA ASP A 326 37.84 37.26 -35.74
C ASP A 326 36.98 35.98 -35.75
N ASP A 327 37.25 35.13 -36.74
CA ASP A 327 36.60 33.83 -36.95
C ASP A 327 37.15 32.71 -36.03
N SER A 328 38.09 33.03 -35.13
CA SER A 328 38.73 32.06 -34.25
C SER A 328 38.08 31.94 -32.86
N ALA A 329 37.29 32.93 -32.42
CA ALA A 329 36.62 32.91 -31.11
C ALA A 329 35.22 32.28 -31.13
N ARG A 330 34.53 32.27 -32.28
CA ARG A 330 33.14 31.74 -32.40
C ARG A 330 33.06 30.21 -32.45
N LYS A 331 34.09 29.52 -32.97
CA LYS A 331 34.11 28.04 -33.03
C LYS A 331 34.29 27.37 -31.66
N GLY A 332 34.90 28.05 -30.68
CA GLY A 332 35.05 27.54 -29.31
C GLY A 332 33.76 27.62 -28.49
N ALA A 333 33.01 28.73 -28.61
CA ALA A 333 31.79 28.95 -27.83
C ALA A 333 30.60 28.06 -28.31
N LEU A 334 30.49 27.82 -29.62
CA LEU A 334 29.43 26.95 -30.17
C LEU A 334 29.63 25.46 -29.83
N LYS A 335 30.88 25.00 -29.73
CA LYS A 335 31.19 23.60 -29.39
C LYS A 335 30.95 23.28 -27.91
N ASN A 336 31.13 24.27 -27.03
CA ASN A 336 30.88 24.16 -25.59
C ASN A 336 29.39 24.33 -25.22
N MET A 337 28.63 25.10 -26.01
CA MET A 337 27.18 25.23 -25.82
C MET A 337 26.42 23.99 -26.31
N GLY A 338 26.91 23.31 -27.35
CA GLY A 338 26.37 22.03 -27.82
C GLY A 338 26.49 20.91 -26.78
N THR A 339 27.62 20.80 -26.08
CA THR A 339 27.81 19.83 -24.98
C THR A 339 27.02 20.18 -23.73
N ALA A 340 26.85 21.45 -23.38
CA ALA A 340 25.99 21.85 -22.25
C ALA A 340 24.49 21.59 -22.54
N LEU A 341 24.05 21.75 -23.80
CA LEU A 341 22.70 21.43 -24.23
C LEU A 341 22.46 19.91 -24.28
N ASP A 342 23.44 19.12 -24.70
CA ASP A 342 23.37 17.65 -24.72
C ASP A 342 23.33 17.07 -23.30
N VAL A 343 24.15 17.61 -22.39
CA VAL A 343 24.18 17.19 -20.98
C VAL A 343 22.87 17.55 -20.29
N SER A 344 22.33 18.76 -20.50
CA SER A 344 21.02 19.15 -19.96
C SER A 344 19.87 18.34 -20.59
N SER A 345 19.93 18.00 -21.87
CA SER A 345 18.96 17.12 -22.54
C SER A 345 18.94 15.73 -21.90
N TYR A 346 20.12 15.14 -21.61
CA TYR A 346 20.23 13.84 -20.93
C TYR A 346 19.60 13.86 -19.53
N TYR A 347 19.81 14.94 -18.75
CA TYR A 347 19.18 15.07 -17.44
C TYR A 347 17.67 15.27 -17.53
N ILE A 348 17.16 16.00 -18.52
CA ILE A 348 15.73 16.18 -18.74
C ILE A 348 15.08 14.86 -19.17
N GLU A 349 15.73 14.07 -20.03
CA GLU A 349 15.24 12.76 -20.45
C GLU A 349 15.21 11.78 -19.26
N ASN A 350 16.25 11.77 -18.43
CA ASN A 350 16.28 10.98 -17.19
C ASN A 350 15.25 11.42 -16.15
N LEU A 351 15.03 12.73 -16.01
CA LEU A 351 13.97 13.27 -15.14
C LEU A 351 12.58 12.87 -15.67
N MET A 352 12.40 12.87 -16.99
CA MET A 352 11.15 12.45 -17.63
C MET A 352 10.92 10.95 -17.46
N SER A 353 11.96 10.11 -17.59
CA SER A 353 11.85 8.67 -17.31
C SER A 353 11.55 8.42 -15.83
N LEU A 354 12.19 9.15 -14.91
CA LEU A 354 11.92 9.04 -13.48
C LEU A 354 10.49 9.49 -13.13
N ALA A 355 10.03 10.59 -13.71
CA ALA A 355 8.65 11.07 -13.53
C ALA A 355 7.62 10.04 -14.06
N ASN A 356 7.93 9.37 -15.18
CA ASN A 356 7.08 8.31 -15.72
C ASN A 356 7.07 7.07 -14.82
N GLU A 357 8.21 6.68 -14.25
CA GLU A 357 8.31 5.59 -13.28
C GLU A 357 7.53 5.91 -11.99
N GLN A 358 7.66 7.12 -11.47
CA GLN A 358 6.89 7.60 -10.32
C GLN A 358 5.40 7.57 -10.61
N LYS A 359 4.97 8.05 -11.78
CA LYS A 359 3.57 8.00 -12.21
C LYS A 359 3.05 6.56 -12.28
N SER A 360 3.81 5.64 -12.86
CA SER A 360 3.46 4.22 -12.92
C SER A 360 3.35 3.61 -11.52
N THR A 361 4.28 3.93 -10.62
CA THR A 361 4.28 3.48 -9.23
C THR A 361 3.07 4.00 -8.46
N ILE A 362 2.70 5.27 -8.67
CA ILE A 362 1.51 5.88 -8.07
C ILE A 362 0.23 5.20 -8.58
N GLN A 363 0.15 4.91 -9.89
CA GLN A 363 -0.98 4.17 -10.47
C GLN A 363 -1.08 2.74 -9.94
N LEU A 364 0.05 2.06 -9.79
CA LEU A 364 0.08 0.71 -9.22
C LEU A 364 -0.36 0.74 -7.75
N LYS A 365 0.13 1.70 -6.97
CA LYS A 365 -0.28 1.92 -5.58
C LYS A 365 -1.79 2.19 -5.49
N SER A 366 -2.33 3.07 -6.32
CA SER A 366 -3.77 3.37 -6.30
C SER A 366 -4.60 2.14 -6.68
N HIS A 367 -4.19 1.38 -7.70
CA HIS A 367 -4.83 0.12 -8.07
C HIS A 367 -4.82 -0.89 -6.91
N PHE A 368 -3.69 -1.08 -6.23
CA PHE A 368 -3.62 -1.97 -5.08
C PHE A 368 -4.48 -1.48 -3.92
N THR A 369 -4.47 -0.19 -3.58
CA THR A 369 -5.33 0.35 -2.52
C THR A 369 -6.81 0.15 -2.83
N ILE A 370 -7.24 0.37 -4.07
CA ILE A 370 -8.62 0.13 -4.51
C ILE A 370 -8.95 -1.35 -4.43
N SER A 371 -8.05 -2.23 -4.89
CA SER A 371 -8.24 -3.67 -4.86
C SER A 371 -8.33 -4.19 -3.41
N PHE A 372 -7.43 -3.77 -2.52
CA PHE A 372 -7.44 -4.14 -1.11
C PHE A 372 -8.68 -3.62 -0.39
N SER A 373 -9.09 -2.37 -0.62
CA SER A 373 -10.31 -1.84 -0.02
C SER A 373 -11.57 -2.57 -0.53
N LYS A 374 -11.61 -2.96 -1.81
CA LYS A 374 -12.68 -3.80 -2.34
C LYS A 374 -12.70 -5.17 -1.67
N GLN A 375 -11.55 -5.84 -1.58
CA GLN A 375 -11.43 -7.15 -0.91
C GLN A 375 -11.80 -7.07 0.57
N LEU A 376 -11.37 -6.02 1.27
CA LEU A 376 -11.67 -5.85 2.69
C LEU A 376 -13.17 -5.59 2.92
N LYS A 377 -13.83 -4.84 2.02
CA LYS A 377 -15.28 -4.70 2.02
C LYS A 377 -15.99 -6.03 1.76
N GLU A 378 -15.55 -6.78 0.75
CA GLU A 378 -16.10 -8.10 0.41
C GLU A 378 -15.96 -9.10 1.57
N LEU A 379 -14.79 -9.15 2.20
CA LEU A 379 -14.55 -9.94 3.42
C LEU A 379 -15.43 -9.47 4.57
N GLY A 380 -15.62 -8.17 4.74
CA GLY A 380 -16.53 -7.61 5.72
C GLY A 380 -17.98 -8.08 5.51
N TYR A 381 -18.47 -8.05 4.27
CA TYR A 381 -19.80 -8.56 3.93
C TYR A 381 -19.91 -10.07 4.10
N ALA A 382 -18.88 -10.84 3.72
CA ALA A 382 -18.84 -12.28 3.91
C ALA A 382 -18.86 -12.66 5.41
N LEU A 383 -18.11 -11.93 6.24
CA LEU A 383 -18.13 -12.08 7.69
C LEU A 383 -19.50 -11.70 8.27
N ASP A 384 -20.12 -10.59 7.82
CA ASP A 384 -21.47 -10.23 8.24
C ASP A 384 -22.46 -11.33 7.87
N ARG A 385 -22.44 -11.81 6.63
CA ARG A 385 -23.30 -12.94 6.22
C ARG A 385 -23.08 -14.17 7.10
N LEU A 386 -21.83 -14.56 7.33
CA LEU A 386 -21.50 -15.70 8.19
C LEU A 386 -22.01 -15.49 9.62
N THR A 387 -21.96 -14.26 10.15
CA THR A 387 -22.50 -13.96 11.49
C THR A 387 -24.02 -14.20 11.57
N HIS A 388 -24.78 -13.82 10.53
CA HIS A 388 -26.22 -14.05 10.47
C HIS A 388 -26.57 -15.53 10.26
N GLU A 389 -25.73 -16.28 9.53
CA GLU A 389 -25.89 -17.73 9.34
C GLU A 389 -25.44 -18.53 10.57
N SER A 390 -24.72 -17.93 11.51
CA SER A 390 -24.18 -18.62 12.67
C SER A 390 -25.20 -18.77 13.80
N HIS A 391 -25.40 -20.00 14.26
CA HIS A 391 -26.12 -20.27 15.51
C HIS A 391 -25.22 -20.20 16.75
N LEU A 392 -23.90 -20.06 16.55
CA LEU A 392 -22.89 -20.09 17.60
C LEU A 392 -22.72 -18.72 18.28
N LEU A 393 -22.85 -17.62 17.54
CA LEU A 393 -22.74 -16.28 18.10
C LEU A 393 -23.92 -15.89 19.01
N PRO A 394 -25.19 -16.19 18.68
CA PRO A 394 -26.32 -15.89 19.56
C PRO A 394 -26.32 -16.75 20.84
N THR A 395 -25.79 -17.97 20.76
CA THR A 395 -25.72 -18.89 21.92
C THR A 395 -24.60 -18.53 22.90
N TYR A 396 -23.52 -17.92 22.42
CA TYR A 396 -22.40 -17.47 23.24
C TYR A 396 -22.04 -15.99 22.98
N PRO A 397 -22.90 -15.05 23.39
CA PRO A 397 -22.64 -13.63 23.20
C PRO A 397 -21.43 -13.18 24.04
N MET A 398 -20.50 -12.46 23.41
CA MET A 398 -19.38 -11.84 24.11
C MET A 398 -19.87 -10.60 24.87
N THR A 399 -19.82 -10.63 26.21
CA THR A 399 -20.20 -9.49 27.05
C THR A 399 -19.26 -8.29 26.81
N GLU A 400 -19.80 -7.08 26.69
CA GLU A 400 -19.06 -5.85 26.34
C GLU A 400 -17.85 -5.55 27.26
N LEU A 401 -17.89 -6.04 28.50
CA LEU A 401 -16.76 -5.96 29.45
C LEU A 401 -15.51 -6.73 28.99
N ALA A 402 -15.67 -7.86 28.29
CA ALA A 402 -14.55 -8.62 27.73
C ALA A 402 -13.95 -7.94 26.48
N GLN A 403 -14.75 -7.13 25.77
CA GLN A 403 -14.26 -6.29 24.67
C GLN A 403 -13.47 -5.09 25.17
N GLN A 404 -13.87 -4.52 26.32
CA GLN A 404 -13.19 -3.36 26.90
C GLN A 404 -11.92 -3.72 27.70
N GLY A 405 -11.88 -4.88 28.37
CA GLY A 405 -10.74 -5.29 29.20
C GLY A 405 -9.39 -5.36 28.47
N LYS A 406 -9.39 -5.63 27.15
CA LYS A 406 -8.18 -5.58 26.31
C LYS A 406 -8.01 -4.28 25.50
N ARG A 407 -9.06 -3.46 25.41
CA ARG A 407 -9.03 -2.15 24.73
C ARG A 407 -8.47 -1.04 25.63
N LEU A 408 -8.40 -1.27 26.94
CA LEU A 408 -7.73 -0.37 27.88
C LEU A 408 -6.19 -0.46 27.85
N GLU A 409 -5.61 -1.56 27.35
CA GLU A 409 -4.14 -1.67 27.18
C GLU A 409 -3.63 -1.15 25.83
N ALA A 410 -4.48 -1.14 24.79
CA ALA A 410 -4.17 -0.49 23.53
C ALA A 410 -4.64 0.97 23.60
N ALA A 411 -3.79 1.80 24.21
CA ALA A 411 -3.98 3.24 24.34
C ALA A 411 -4.56 3.87 23.06
N ALA A 412 -5.57 4.70 23.26
CA ALA A 412 -6.27 5.52 22.27
C ALA A 412 -5.29 6.18 21.29
N SER A 413 -5.12 5.55 20.13
CA SER A 413 -4.50 6.18 18.97
C SER A 413 -5.56 7.04 18.29
N PHE A 414 -5.23 8.30 18.08
CA PHE A 414 -6.06 9.32 17.40
C PHE A 414 -6.62 8.85 16.05
N ALA A 415 -5.98 7.88 15.40
CA ALA A 415 -6.45 7.25 14.16
C ALA A 415 -7.73 6.39 14.34
N GLU A 416 -7.97 5.84 15.52
CA GLU A 416 -9.11 4.93 15.78
C GLU A 416 -10.41 5.70 16.10
N GLU A 417 -10.30 6.95 16.56
CA GLU A 417 -11.45 7.82 16.81
C GLU A 417 -12.11 8.28 15.50
N THR A 418 -11.34 8.42 14.43
CA THR A 418 -11.86 8.70 13.08
C THR A 418 -12.50 7.49 12.41
N THR A 419 -12.24 6.26 12.87
CA THR A 419 -12.83 5.03 12.33
C THR A 419 -14.10 4.58 13.06
N LYS A 420 -14.52 5.24 14.15
CA LYS A 420 -15.74 4.89 14.88
C LYS A 420 -17.03 5.00 14.03
N HIS A 421 -16.97 5.68 12.89
CA HIS A 421 -18.07 5.79 11.94
C HIS A 421 -18.04 4.81 10.76
N GLU A 422 -16.99 3.97 10.65
CA GLU A 422 -16.88 2.96 9.61
C GLU A 422 -16.82 1.58 10.29
N LYS A 423 -17.84 0.76 10.01
CA LYS A 423 -18.01 -0.67 10.36
C LYS A 423 -16.88 -1.33 11.18
N PRO A 424 -17.20 -2.06 12.28
CA PRO A 424 -16.19 -2.62 13.18
C PRO A 424 -15.12 -3.40 12.43
N ASP A 425 -13.86 -3.08 12.72
CA ASP A 425 -12.67 -3.68 12.13
C ASP A 425 -12.83 -5.22 12.06
N SER A 426 -12.53 -5.81 10.91
CA SER A 426 -12.62 -7.26 10.66
C SER A 426 -11.96 -8.10 11.75
N SER A 427 -10.88 -7.58 12.36
CA SER A 427 -10.17 -8.20 13.48
C SER A 427 -11.01 -8.28 14.77
N SER A 428 -11.87 -7.28 15.02
CA SER A 428 -12.77 -7.26 16.18
C SER A 428 -13.90 -8.25 16.01
N ARG A 429 -14.46 -8.37 14.79
CA ARG A 429 -15.48 -9.38 14.44
C ARG A 429 -14.95 -10.80 14.57
N ALA A 430 -13.75 -11.07 14.08
CA ALA A 430 -13.11 -12.38 14.21
C ALA A 430 -12.88 -12.79 15.68
N ARG A 431 -12.60 -11.83 16.58
CA ARG A 431 -12.44 -12.10 18.01
C ARG A 431 -13.72 -12.61 18.68
N VAL A 432 -14.89 -12.12 18.24
CA VAL A 432 -16.19 -12.59 18.75
C VAL A 432 -16.39 -14.07 18.42
N TRP A 433 -16.02 -14.49 17.21
CA TRP A 433 -16.05 -15.90 16.79
C TRP A 433 -15.10 -16.80 17.59
N VAL A 434 -13.87 -16.34 17.82
CA VAL A 434 -12.88 -17.10 18.61
C VAL A 434 -13.39 -17.32 20.04
N PHE A 435 -13.97 -16.29 20.64
CA PHE A 435 -14.57 -16.41 21.97
C PHE A 435 -15.76 -17.34 21.98
N ALA A 436 -16.70 -17.19 21.04
CA ALA A 436 -17.88 -18.03 20.97
C ALA A 436 -17.48 -19.51 20.78
N ALA A 437 -16.50 -19.79 19.92
CA ALA A 437 -15.95 -21.14 19.74
C ALA A 437 -15.27 -21.67 21.02
N LYS A 438 -14.50 -20.85 21.72
CA LYS A 438 -13.91 -21.22 23.02
C LYS A 438 -14.97 -21.50 24.09
N SER A 439 -16.04 -20.71 24.11
CA SER A 439 -17.15 -20.90 25.05
C SER A 439 -17.94 -22.17 24.72
N ALA A 440 -18.18 -22.46 23.44
CA ALA A 440 -18.83 -23.69 23.00
C ALA A 440 -18.01 -24.95 23.33
N THR A 441 -16.69 -24.90 23.12
CA THR A 441 -15.79 -26.01 23.49
C THR A 441 -15.75 -26.21 25.00
N ASN A 442 -15.72 -25.14 25.79
CA ASN A 442 -15.82 -25.27 27.25
C ASN A 442 -17.18 -25.82 27.70
N ALA A 443 -18.28 -25.38 27.09
CA ALA A 443 -19.62 -25.86 27.43
C ALA A 443 -19.80 -27.34 27.10
N THR A 444 -19.30 -27.80 25.94
CA THR A 444 -19.32 -29.22 25.57
C THR A 444 -18.42 -30.05 26.48
N ASN A 445 -17.23 -29.56 26.83
CA ASN A 445 -16.38 -30.23 27.82
C ASN A 445 -17.05 -30.36 29.19
N ASN A 446 -17.70 -29.29 29.67
CA ASN A 446 -18.42 -29.33 30.94
C ASN A 446 -19.61 -30.31 30.90
N ALA A 447 -20.34 -30.38 29.78
CA ALA A 447 -21.42 -31.34 29.61
C ALA A 447 -20.91 -32.80 29.61
N VAL A 448 -19.76 -33.06 28.98
CA VAL A 448 -19.12 -34.38 29.01
C VAL A 448 -18.67 -34.73 30.43
N LEU A 449 -18.04 -33.79 31.15
CA LEU A 449 -17.64 -33.99 32.54
C LEU A 449 -18.84 -34.26 33.46
N ALA A 450 -19.94 -33.53 33.30
CA ALA A 450 -21.17 -33.79 34.06
C ALA A 450 -21.74 -35.18 33.74
N SER A 451 -21.78 -35.60 32.47
CA SER A 451 -22.22 -36.94 32.10
C SER A 451 -21.31 -38.06 32.62
N LEU A 452 -20.02 -37.76 32.78
CA LEU A 452 -19.05 -38.69 33.36
C LEU A 452 -19.27 -38.83 34.87
N GLU A 453 -19.52 -37.72 35.56
CA GLU A 453 -19.83 -37.69 36.99
C GLU A 453 -21.16 -38.40 37.28
N ASP A 454 -22.20 -38.16 36.47
CA ASP A 454 -23.48 -38.88 36.56
C ASP A 454 -23.29 -40.39 36.32
N GLY A 455 -22.42 -40.75 35.37
CA GLY A 455 -22.06 -42.15 35.10
C GLY A 455 -21.31 -42.80 36.26
N GLU A 456 -20.37 -42.08 36.88
CA GLU A 456 -19.65 -42.54 38.08
C GLU A 456 -20.60 -42.71 39.26
N ALA A 457 -21.49 -41.75 39.48
CA ALA A 457 -22.53 -41.83 40.51
C ALA A 457 -23.43 -43.05 40.28
N ALA A 458 -23.91 -43.27 39.06
CA ALA A 458 -24.73 -44.43 38.70
C ALA A 458 -24.00 -45.77 38.89
N ILE A 459 -22.70 -45.84 38.56
CA ILE A 459 -21.87 -47.03 38.82
C ILE A 459 -21.70 -47.26 40.32
N SER A 460 -21.45 -46.19 41.09
CA SER A 460 -21.31 -46.29 42.54
C SER A 460 -22.61 -46.76 43.20
N GLU A 461 -23.76 -46.28 42.71
CA GLU A 461 -25.08 -46.71 43.17
C GLU A 461 -25.33 -48.17 42.80
N ALA A 462 -25.03 -48.59 41.57
CA ALA A 462 -25.14 -49.98 41.15
C ALA A 462 -24.24 -50.91 41.99
N LEU A 463 -23.02 -50.47 42.34
CA LEU A 463 -22.12 -51.21 43.23
C LEU A 463 -22.68 -51.32 44.65
N GLN A 464 -23.29 -50.26 45.18
CA GLN A 464 -23.97 -50.29 46.48
C GLN A 464 -25.16 -51.26 46.46
N HIS A 465 -25.98 -51.21 45.41
CA HIS A 465 -27.09 -52.16 45.23
C HIS A 465 -26.60 -53.60 45.12
N LEU A 466 -25.49 -53.86 44.41
CA LEU A 466 -24.87 -55.19 44.34
C LEU A 466 -24.33 -55.65 45.70
N GLN A 467 -23.72 -54.77 46.49
CA GLN A 467 -23.29 -55.09 47.86
C GLN A 467 -24.48 -55.41 48.77
N ALA A 468 -25.56 -54.62 48.69
CA ALA A 468 -26.79 -54.89 49.44
C ALA A 468 -27.42 -56.22 49.03
N LEU A 469 -27.42 -56.55 47.73
CA LEU A 469 -27.90 -57.83 47.22
C LEU A 469 -27.01 -58.97 47.72
N LYS A 470 -25.67 -58.79 47.70
CA LYS A 470 -24.70 -59.74 48.25
C LYS A 470 -24.94 -60.05 49.73
N PHE A 471 -25.26 -59.03 50.52
CA PHE A 471 -25.65 -59.15 51.92
C PHE A 471 -26.96 -59.94 52.08
N VAL A 472 -28.00 -59.63 51.29
CA VAL A 472 -29.29 -60.35 51.31
C VAL A 472 -29.14 -61.81 50.84
N LEU A 473 -28.25 -62.07 49.88
CA LEU A 473 -27.94 -63.42 49.40
C LEU A 473 -27.05 -64.22 50.37
N GLY A 474 -26.63 -63.64 51.50
CA GLY A 474 -25.91 -64.35 52.56
C GLY A 474 -24.51 -64.82 52.17
N THR A 475 -23.89 -64.19 51.16
CA THR A 475 -22.55 -64.58 50.69
C THR A 475 -21.41 -63.86 51.43
N ASP A 476 -21.73 -62.93 52.32
CA ASP A 476 -20.78 -62.42 53.30
C ASP A 476 -20.70 -63.41 54.48
N SER A 477 -19.88 -64.45 54.32
CA SER A 477 -19.38 -65.21 55.45
C SER A 477 -18.50 -64.28 56.29
N ALA A 478 -19.09 -63.63 57.29
CA ALA A 478 -18.32 -62.92 58.29
C ALA A 478 -17.36 -63.92 58.95
N GLN A 479 -16.08 -63.83 58.62
CA GLN A 479 -15.03 -64.43 59.45
C GLN A 479 -14.94 -63.59 60.73
N SER A 480 -15.78 -63.92 61.71
CA SER A 480 -15.55 -63.50 63.09
C SER A 480 -14.45 -64.39 63.67
N HIS A 481 -13.43 -63.72 64.20
CA HIS A 481 -12.35 -64.30 64.99
C HIS A 481 -12.86 -64.74 66.38
N ASP A 482 -13.92 -65.54 66.44
CA ASP A 482 -14.28 -66.39 67.57
C ASP A 482 -15.40 -67.33 67.08
N GLY A 483 -15.26 -68.63 67.35
CA GLY A 483 -15.92 -69.73 66.64
C GLY A 483 -17.44 -69.88 66.83
N GLN A 484 -18.23 -68.87 66.49
CA GLN A 484 -19.68 -68.97 66.36
C GLN A 484 -20.16 -68.28 65.08
N VAL A 485 -20.33 -69.08 64.01
CA VAL A 485 -20.93 -68.66 62.76
C VAL A 485 -22.44 -68.59 62.95
N VAL A 486 -22.96 -67.42 63.32
CA VAL A 486 -24.40 -67.15 63.20
C VAL A 486 -24.66 -66.86 61.73
N ASN A 487 -24.96 -67.92 60.98
CA ASN A 487 -25.29 -67.84 59.57
C ASN A 487 -26.70 -67.22 59.45
N THR A 488 -26.80 -65.90 59.34
CA THR A 488 -28.06 -65.19 59.07
C THR A 488 -28.46 -65.35 57.60
N ASN A 489 -28.53 -66.59 57.14
CA ASN A 489 -29.08 -66.93 55.83
C ASN A 489 -30.59 -66.92 55.98
N ILE A 490 -31.26 -65.88 55.50
CA ILE A 490 -32.73 -65.74 55.59
C ILE A 490 -33.43 -66.94 54.92
N TRP A 491 -32.80 -67.53 53.90
CA TRP A 491 -33.27 -68.74 53.22
C TRP A 491 -33.23 -70.00 54.10
N SER A 492 -32.33 -70.09 55.10
CA SER A 492 -32.29 -71.22 56.03
C SER A 492 -33.48 -71.26 57.00
N ILE A 493 -34.18 -70.13 57.18
CA ILE A 493 -35.38 -70.04 58.03
C ILE A 493 -36.62 -70.52 57.25
N LEU A 494 -36.61 -70.42 55.92
CA LEU A 494 -37.74 -70.82 55.08
C LEU A 494 -37.82 -72.35 54.91
N ASP A 495 -36.67 -73.04 54.78
CA ASP A 495 -36.63 -74.51 54.69
C ASP A 495 -37.00 -75.21 56.00
N GLY A 496 -36.90 -74.53 57.15
CA GLY A 496 -37.22 -75.10 58.46
C GLY A 496 -38.72 -75.26 58.75
N ASN A 497 -39.61 -74.53 58.04
CA ASN A 497 -41.05 -74.51 58.33
C ASN A 497 -41.92 -75.26 57.30
N LEU A 498 -41.34 -75.82 56.24
CA LEU A 498 -42.08 -76.57 55.21
C LEU A 498 -42.22 -78.09 55.52
N GLY A 499 -41.68 -78.57 56.65
CA GLY A 499 -41.73 -79.98 57.05
C GLY A 499 -42.93 -80.41 57.92
N ALA A 500 -43.87 -79.51 58.23
CA ALA A 500 -44.95 -79.77 59.21
C ALA A 500 -46.35 -79.93 58.61
N ILE A 501 -46.47 -80.29 57.33
CA ILE A 501 -47.76 -80.76 56.79
C ILE A 501 -47.82 -82.27 57.02
N LYS A 502 -48.34 -82.67 58.18
CA LYS A 502 -48.79 -84.05 58.43
C LYS A 502 -49.90 -84.38 57.43
N SER A 503 -49.67 -85.37 56.59
CA SER A 503 -50.73 -86.14 55.95
C SER A 503 -51.36 -87.07 57.00
N GLU A 504 -52.53 -86.70 57.51
CA GLU A 504 -53.43 -87.66 58.16
C GLU A 504 -54.36 -88.25 57.10
N GLU A 505 -54.59 -89.56 57.22
CA GLU A 505 -55.43 -90.44 56.37
C GLU A 505 -56.90 -90.03 56.31
#